data_AF-A0A8J7VW79-F1
#
_entry.id   AF-A0A8J7VW79-F1
#
_cell.length_a   1.000
_cell.length_b   1.000
_cell.length_c   1.000
_cell.angle_alpha   90.00
_cell.angle_beta   90.00
_cell.angle_gamma   90.00
#
_symmetry.space_group_name_H-M   'P 1'
#
loop_
_entity.id
_entity.type
_entity.pdbx_description
1 polymer ?
#
loop_
_entity_poly.entity_id
_entity_poly.type
_entity_poly.pdbx_seq_one_letter_code
_entity_poly.pdbx_strand_id
1 'polypeptide(L)'
;MEICKLRQSLLDCQGHALVLGGPGSGKTTIALKKAVVRINAGLDPGQSVLFLSFSRAAVARLGEAMKQEVPRAQRSQLSMQTFHSFFWSLLSAHAYLLGAPRKLRILLPQDEQVEFGSIKPRERNETNADWRAWLVRREEMFRQDGRIAFDLFARNSEALLT
;
A
#
# COMPACT_ATOMS: atom_id res chain seq x y z
N MET A 1 10.66 -29.36 9.09
CA MET A 1 9.19 -29.18 9.10
C MET A 1 8.67 -29.62 7.77
N GLU A 2 7.84 -30.66 7.75
CA GLU A 2 7.27 -31.20 6.50
C GLU A 2 6.15 -30.27 6.01
N ILE A 3 6.31 -29.73 4.80
CA ILE A 3 5.32 -28.85 4.17
C ILE A 3 4.35 -29.71 3.38
N CYS A 4 3.03 -29.56 3.60
CA CYS A 4 2.05 -30.34 2.86
C CYS A 4 2.05 -30.00 1.35
N LYS A 5 1.63 -30.95 0.50
CA LYS A 5 1.66 -30.83 -0.96
C LYS A 5 1.05 -29.52 -1.50
N LEU A 6 -0.07 -29.06 -0.93
CA LEU A 6 -0.73 -27.82 -1.33
C LEU A 6 0.11 -26.56 -1.03
N ARG A 7 0.85 -26.56 0.08
CA ARG A 7 1.75 -25.44 0.42
C ARG A 7 3.01 -25.50 -0.42
N GLN A 8 3.49 -26.70 -0.73
CA GLN A 8 4.63 -26.88 -1.63
C GLN A 8 4.33 -26.37 -3.03
N SER A 9 3.14 -26.67 -3.59
CA SER A 9 2.75 -26.14 -4.91
C SER A 9 2.70 -24.61 -4.96
N LEU A 10 2.37 -23.94 -3.85
CA LEU A 10 2.46 -22.48 -3.75
C LEU A 10 3.92 -21.98 -3.75
N LEU A 11 4.85 -22.69 -3.13
CA LEU A 11 6.28 -22.32 -3.15
C LEU A 11 6.88 -22.48 -4.55
N ASP A 12 6.49 -23.54 -5.26
CA ASP A 12 7.00 -23.86 -6.59
C ASP A 12 6.37 -23.00 -7.70
N CYS A 13 5.20 -22.41 -7.43
CA CYS A 13 4.48 -21.56 -8.37
C CYS A 13 5.30 -20.31 -8.75
N GLN A 14 5.66 -20.19 -10.04
CA GLN A 14 6.42 -19.06 -10.59
C GLN A 14 5.54 -17.87 -11.00
N GLY A 15 4.22 -18.07 -11.13
CA GLY A 15 3.27 -17.06 -11.56
C GLY A 15 2.44 -16.44 -10.43
N HIS A 16 1.34 -15.80 -10.80
CA HIS A 16 0.37 -15.26 -9.86
C HIS A 16 -0.40 -16.38 -9.17
N ALA A 17 -0.60 -16.25 -7.86
CA ALA A 17 -1.34 -17.21 -7.06
C ALA A 17 -2.34 -16.49 -6.16
N LEU A 18 -3.56 -17.02 -6.11
CA LEU A 18 -4.57 -16.62 -5.14
C LEU A 18 -4.69 -17.70 -4.06
N VAL A 19 -4.46 -17.32 -2.80
CA VAL A 19 -4.50 -18.26 -1.67
C VAL A 19 -5.76 -18.01 -0.85
N LEU A 20 -6.67 -18.98 -0.88
CA LEU A 20 -7.87 -18.98 -0.04
C LEU A 20 -7.59 -19.74 1.26
N GLY A 21 -7.98 -19.19 2.40
CA GLY A 21 -7.86 -19.89 3.67
C GLY A 21 -8.41 -19.11 4.85
N GLY A 22 -9.03 -19.83 5.79
CA GLY A 22 -9.60 -19.24 7.01
C GLY A 22 -8.56 -18.64 7.96
N PRO A 23 -9.00 -17.98 9.05
CA PRO A 23 -8.11 -17.54 10.12
C PRO A 23 -7.21 -18.69 10.61
N GLY A 24 -5.95 -18.40 10.94
CA GLY A 24 -5.02 -19.40 11.47
C GLY A 24 -4.45 -20.41 10.45
N SER A 25 -4.84 -20.38 9.17
CA SER A 25 -4.38 -21.36 8.17
C SER A 25 -2.90 -21.28 7.76
N GLY A 26 -2.15 -20.31 8.30
CA GLY A 26 -0.73 -20.10 8.04
C GLY A 26 -0.41 -19.30 6.77
N LYS A 27 -1.35 -18.51 6.23
CA LYS A 27 -1.16 -17.68 5.01
C LYS A 27 0.08 -16.78 5.10
N THR A 28 0.24 -16.10 6.23
CA THR A 28 1.38 -15.22 6.47
C THR A 28 2.70 -15.99 6.45
N THR A 29 2.76 -17.10 7.17
CA THR A 29 3.96 -17.96 7.23
C THR A 29 4.35 -18.47 5.85
N ILE A 30 3.39 -18.99 5.07
CA ILE A 30 3.72 -19.53 3.74
C ILE A 30 4.11 -18.42 2.77
N ALA A 31 3.53 -17.22 2.87
CA ALA A 31 3.94 -16.07 2.06
C ALA A 31 5.38 -15.61 2.36
N LEU A 32 5.78 -15.60 3.63
CA LEU A 32 7.18 -15.32 4.02
C LEU A 32 8.15 -16.39 3.50
N LYS A 33 7.77 -17.67 3.58
CA LYS A 33 8.58 -18.76 3.00
C LYS A 33 8.70 -18.62 1.48
N LYS A 34 7.61 -18.28 0.78
CA LYS A 34 7.65 -18.00 -0.66
C LYS A 34 8.58 -16.83 -0.99
N ALA A 35 8.58 -15.77 -0.17
CA ALA A 35 9.49 -14.65 -0.34
C ALA A 35 10.96 -15.07 -0.18
N VAL A 36 11.27 -15.93 0.79
CA VAL A 36 12.63 -16.50 0.95
C VAL A 36 13.04 -17.32 -0.26
N VAL A 37 12.15 -18.17 -0.79
CA VAL A 37 12.40 -18.92 -2.03
C VAL A 37 12.70 -17.97 -3.18
N ARG A 38 11.91 -16.90 -3.34
CA ARG A 38 12.12 -15.90 -4.40
C ARG A 38 13.44 -15.13 -4.24
N ILE A 39 13.82 -14.77 -3.01
CA ILE A 39 15.11 -14.12 -2.72
C ILE A 39 16.28 -15.04 -3.06
N ASN A 40 16.19 -16.32 -2.69
CA ASN A 40 17.23 -17.31 -2.98
C ASN A 40 17.39 -17.57 -4.47
N ALA A 41 16.32 -17.44 -5.25
CA ALA A 41 16.38 -17.52 -6.72
C ALA A 41 17.09 -16.31 -7.37
N GLY A 42 17.42 -15.27 -6.59
CA GLY A 42 18.13 -14.07 -7.05
C GLY A 42 17.19 -12.94 -7.43
N LEU A 43 17.44 -11.74 -6.90
CA LEU A 43 16.75 -10.50 -7.26
C LEU A 43 17.69 -9.61 -8.08
N ASP A 44 17.15 -8.83 -9.02
CA ASP A 44 17.96 -7.85 -9.74
C ASP A 44 18.42 -6.73 -8.79
N PRO A 45 19.54 -6.03 -9.08
CA PRO A 45 19.98 -4.90 -8.28
C PRO A 45 18.86 -3.87 -8.06
N GLY A 46 18.59 -3.56 -6.79
CA GLY A 46 17.53 -2.62 -6.39
C GLY A 46 16.14 -3.23 -6.21
N GLN A 47 15.93 -4.50 -6.54
CA GLN A 47 14.67 -5.20 -6.28
C GLN A 47 14.57 -5.69 -4.83
N SER A 48 13.34 -5.78 -4.34
CA SER A 48 12.97 -6.36 -3.05
C SER A 48 11.60 -7.00 -3.14
N VAL A 49 11.25 -7.88 -2.20
CA VAL A 49 9.90 -8.44 -2.11
C VAL A 49 9.03 -7.53 -1.24
N LEU A 50 7.92 -7.07 -1.79
CA LEU A 50 6.97 -6.19 -1.10
C LEU A 50 5.77 -6.99 -0.54
N PHE A 51 5.51 -6.80 0.76
CA PHE A 51 4.28 -7.21 1.42
C PHE A 51 3.40 -5.98 1.66
N LEU A 52 2.19 -6.01 1.09
CA LEU A 52 1.17 -4.97 1.29
C LEU A 52 0.07 -5.43 2.24
N SER A 53 -0.37 -4.53 3.11
CA SER A 53 -1.49 -4.78 4.01
C SER A 53 -2.37 -3.54 4.22
N PHE A 54 -3.60 -3.76 4.70
CA PHE A 54 -4.55 -2.68 4.97
C PHE A 54 -4.30 -1.96 6.30
N SER A 55 -3.62 -2.58 7.26
CA SER A 55 -3.44 -1.99 8.59
C SER A 55 -2.01 -2.06 9.09
N ARG A 56 -1.64 -1.06 9.89
CA ARG A 56 -0.35 -1.01 10.60
C ARG A 56 -0.18 -2.19 11.54
N ALA A 57 -1.26 -2.64 12.18
CA ALA A 57 -1.26 -3.81 13.06
C ALA A 57 -0.93 -5.10 12.28
N ALA A 58 -1.44 -5.26 11.06
CA ALA A 58 -1.09 -6.39 10.21
C ALA A 58 0.38 -6.33 9.75
N VAL A 59 0.87 -5.14 9.38
CA VAL A 59 2.31 -4.93 9.07
C VAL A 59 3.19 -5.26 10.27
N ALA A 60 2.83 -4.83 11.48
CA ALA A 60 3.57 -5.15 12.71
C ALA A 60 3.61 -6.66 12.96
N ARG A 61 2.47 -7.36 12.83
CA ARG A 61 2.42 -8.82 12.94
C ARG A 61 3.25 -9.52 11.87
N LEU A 62 3.26 -9.01 10.63
CA LEU A 62 4.13 -9.50 9.57
C LEU A 62 5.61 -9.33 9.94
N GLY A 63 5.98 -8.20 10.54
CA GLY A 63 7.33 -7.93 11.02
C GLY A 63 7.79 -8.90 12.11
N GLU A 64 6.91 -9.24 13.07
CA GLU A 64 7.22 -10.27 14.07
C GLU A 64 7.35 -11.67 13.47
N ALA A 65 6.44 -12.05 12.55
CA ALA A 65 6.55 -13.32 11.84
C ALA A 65 7.82 -13.40 10.98
N MET A 66 8.26 -12.29 10.36
CA MET A 66 9.50 -12.22 9.60
C MET A 66 10.72 -12.56 10.46
N LYS A 67 10.78 -12.06 11.70
CA LYS A 67 11.90 -12.34 12.61
C LYS A 67 12.04 -13.83 12.93
N GLN A 68 10.93 -14.58 12.89
CA GLN A 68 10.89 -16.02 13.15
C GLN A 68 11.14 -16.85 11.89
N GLU A 69 10.59 -16.42 10.74
CA GLU A 69 10.55 -17.24 9.51
C GLU A 69 11.68 -16.93 8.52
N VAL A 70 12.33 -15.76 8.61
CA VAL A 70 13.27 -15.26 7.60
C VAL A 70 14.69 -15.11 8.18
N PRO A 71 15.72 -15.69 7.53
CA PRO A 71 17.12 -15.51 7.91
C PRO A 71 17.52 -14.04 7.98
N ARG A 72 18.31 -13.65 8.99
CA ARG A 72 18.68 -12.24 9.24
C ARG A 72 19.29 -11.55 8.01
N ALA A 73 20.13 -12.26 7.24
CA ALA A 73 20.78 -11.75 6.04
C ALA A 73 19.82 -11.38 4.90
N GLN A 74 18.59 -11.91 4.92
CA GLN A 74 17.60 -11.71 3.85
C GLN A 74 16.52 -10.68 4.21
N ARG A 75 16.44 -10.27 5.49
CA ARG A 75 15.37 -9.38 5.97
C ARG A 75 15.39 -8.00 5.32
N SER A 76 16.56 -7.49 4.94
CA SER A 76 16.70 -6.21 4.23
C SER A 76 16.14 -6.23 2.81
N GLN A 77 15.93 -7.41 2.24
CA GLN A 77 15.32 -7.60 0.91
C GLN A 77 13.79 -7.72 0.97
N LEU A 78 13.20 -7.55 2.16
CA LEU A 78 11.77 -7.52 2.38
C LEU A 78 11.32 -6.11 2.74
N SER A 79 10.31 -5.62 2.03
CA SER A 79 9.60 -4.40 2.38
C SER A 79 8.19 -4.76 2.87
N MET A 80 7.78 -4.20 4.01
CA MET A 80 6.46 -4.43 4.58
C MET A 80 5.77 -3.09 4.78
N GLN A 81 4.72 -2.85 4.02
CA GLN A 81 4.07 -1.54 3.96
C GLN A 81 2.57 -1.66 4.02
N THR A 82 1.93 -0.59 4.49
CA THR A 82 0.51 -0.42 4.22
C THR A 82 0.32 0.09 2.80
N PHE A 83 -0.87 -0.11 2.22
CA PHE A 83 -1.20 0.50 0.92
C PHE A 83 -0.94 2.02 0.92
N HIS A 84 -1.38 2.73 1.96
CA HIS A 84 -1.13 4.17 2.09
C HIS A 84 0.36 4.52 2.13
N SER A 85 1.17 3.76 2.88
CA SER A 85 2.63 3.99 2.95
C SER A 85 3.31 3.78 1.59
N PHE A 86 2.89 2.75 0.85
CA PHE A 86 3.40 2.45 -0.48
C PHE A 86 3.04 3.53 -1.50
N PHE A 87 1.76 3.91 -1.56
CA PHE A 87 1.33 4.99 -2.46
C PHE A 87 1.99 6.32 -2.10
N TRP A 88 2.12 6.62 -0.80
CA TRP A 88 2.82 7.82 -0.35
C TRP A 88 4.29 7.86 -0.78
N SER A 89 5.01 6.72 -0.73
CA SER A 89 6.40 6.71 -1.18
C SER A 89 6.53 6.96 -2.68
N LEU A 90 5.60 6.39 -3.48
CA LEU A 90 5.56 6.65 -4.92
C LEU A 90 5.24 8.13 -5.22
N LEU A 91 4.19 8.66 -4.59
CA LEU A 91 3.74 10.03 -4.82
C LEU A 91 4.76 11.07 -4.33
N SER A 92 5.33 10.89 -3.14
CA SER A 92 6.34 11.80 -2.61
C SER A 92 7.58 11.89 -3.50
N ALA A 93 7.91 10.80 -4.20
CA ALA A 93 9.03 10.76 -5.13
C ALA A 93 8.69 11.30 -6.52
N HIS A 94 7.45 11.10 -7.01
CA HIS A 94 7.14 11.25 -8.44
C HIS A 94 5.91 12.10 -8.78
N ALA A 95 5.11 12.56 -7.82
CA ALA A 95 3.87 13.31 -8.10
C ALA A 95 4.08 14.61 -8.89
N TYR A 96 5.30 15.15 -8.90
CA TYR A 96 5.63 16.29 -9.74
C TYR A 96 5.47 16.02 -11.24
N LEU A 97 5.55 14.75 -11.66
CA LEU A 97 5.26 14.32 -13.03
C LEU A 97 3.79 14.48 -13.39
N LEU A 98 2.90 14.56 -12.39
CA LEU A 98 1.50 14.87 -12.57
C LEU A 98 1.22 16.38 -12.47
N GLY A 99 2.24 17.23 -12.36
CA GLY A 99 2.07 18.67 -12.18
C GLY A 99 1.77 19.12 -10.74
N ALA A 100 1.95 18.25 -9.74
CA ALA A 100 1.94 18.66 -8.34
C ALA A 100 3.30 19.28 -7.93
N PRO A 101 3.38 20.03 -6.81
CA PRO A 101 4.66 20.50 -6.29
C PRO A 101 5.55 19.34 -5.84
N ARG A 102 6.87 19.54 -5.87
CA ARG A 102 7.84 18.51 -5.41
C ARG A 102 7.69 18.13 -3.95
N LYS A 103 7.23 19.06 -3.10
CA LYS A 103 7.01 18.82 -1.68
C LYS A 103 5.52 18.58 -1.43
N LEU A 104 5.18 17.34 -1.14
CA LEU A 104 3.82 16.97 -0.77
C LEU A 104 3.62 17.04 0.75
N ARG A 105 2.36 17.27 1.15
CA ARG A 105 1.86 17.11 2.51
C ARG A 105 0.55 16.35 2.47
N ILE A 106 0.37 15.47 3.44
CA ILE A 106 -0.89 14.77 3.63
C ILE A 106 -1.90 15.75 4.20
N LEU A 107 -3.06 15.86 3.56
CA LEU A 107 -4.24 16.51 4.14
C LEU A 107 -4.90 15.52 5.10
N LEU A 108 -4.75 15.76 6.40
CA LEU A 108 -5.33 14.86 7.41
C LEU A 108 -6.86 14.99 7.40
N PRO A 109 -7.62 13.93 7.75
CA PRO A 109 -9.08 13.98 7.74
C PRO A 109 -9.69 15.12 8.57
N GLN A 110 -9.01 15.54 9.65
CA GLN A 110 -9.45 16.66 10.48
C GLN A 110 -9.28 18.00 9.76
N ASP A 111 -8.14 18.21 9.10
CA ASP A 111 -7.90 19.40 8.29
C ASP A 111 -8.83 19.42 7.07
N GLU A 112 -9.06 18.26 6.46
CA GLU A 112 -10.00 18.11 5.35
C GLU A 112 -11.42 18.52 5.74
N GLN A 113 -11.87 18.09 6.92
CA GLN A 113 -13.17 18.44 7.48
C GLN A 113 -13.33 19.96 7.71
N VAL A 114 -12.24 20.67 7.98
CA VAL A 114 -12.25 22.15 8.08
C VAL A 114 -12.45 22.77 6.70
N GLU A 115 -11.85 22.21 5.65
CA GLU A 115 -11.93 22.76 4.28
C GLU A 115 -13.34 22.62 3.68
N PHE A 116 -13.99 21.47 3.82
CA PHE A 116 -15.36 21.27 3.31
C PHE A 116 -16.46 21.68 4.32
N GLY A 117 -16.08 22.13 5.52
CA GLY A 117 -16.99 22.71 6.50
C GLY A 117 -18.10 21.78 6.98
N SER A 118 -19.33 22.29 7.02
CA SER A 118 -20.48 21.64 7.68
C SER A 118 -21.18 20.55 6.86
N ILE A 119 -20.60 20.08 5.75
CA ILE A 119 -21.21 19.02 4.91
C ILE A 119 -21.26 17.71 5.70
N LYS A 120 -22.49 17.26 6.01
CA LYS A 120 -22.71 16.06 6.82
C LYS A 120 -22.36 14.81 6.01
N PRO A 121 -21.94 13.69 6.65
CA PRO A 121 -21.63 12.45 5.95
C PRO A 121 -22.70 11.97 4.95
N ARG A 122 -24.00 12.10 5.29
CA ARG A 122 -25.13 11.72 4.42
C ARG A 122 -25.27 12.57 3.15
N GLU A 123 -24.69 13.77 3.17
CA GLU A 123 -24.74 14.77 2.10
C GLU A 123 -23.51 14.67 1.17
N ARG A 124 -22.54 13.78 1.47
CA ARG A 124 -21.32 13.54 0.69
C ARG A 124 -21.60 12.59 -0.49
N ASN A 125 -22.33 13.08 -1.47
CA ASN A 125 -22.74 12.30 -2.64
C ASN A 125 -22.70 13.16 -3.92
N GLU A 126 -22.83 12.53 -5.07
CA GLU A 126 -22.69 13.17 -6.38
C GLU A 126 -23.79 14.20 -6.68
N THR A 127 -24.95 14.13 -6.02
CA THR A 127 -26.06 15.07 -6.26
C THR A 127 -25.88 16.37 -5.48
N ASN A 128 -25.06 16.39 -4.43
CA ASN A 128 -24.76 17.60 -3.67
C ASN A 128 -23.73 18.48 -4.40
N ALA A 129 -24.13 19.71 -4.72
CA ALA A 129 -23.28 20.68 -5.41
C ALA A 129 -22.04 21.09 -4.57
N ASP A 130 -22.20 21.29 -3.27
CA ASP A 130 -21.10 21.69 -2.37
C ASP A 130 -20.08 20.56 -2.25
N TRP A 131 -20.55 19.31 -2.19
CA TRP A 131 -19.67 18.15 -2.16
C TRP A 131 -18.88 18.00 -3.46
N ARG A 132 -19.52 18.19 -4.61
CA ARG A 132 -18.81 18.20 -5.91
C ARG A 132 -17.79 19.33 -6.00
N ALA A 133 -18.13 20.53 -5.53
CA ALA A 133 -17.20 21.66 -5.48
C ALA A 133 -15.99 21.32 -4.60
N TRP A 134 -16.20 20.66 -3.45
CA TRP A 134 -15.11 20.15 -2.62
C TRP A 134 -14.23 19.11 -3.35
N LEU A 135 -14.84 18.17 -4.07
CA LEU A 135 -14.10 17.15 -4.83
C LEU A 135 -13.20 17.77 -5.92
N VAL A 136 -13.62 18.87 -6.54
CA VAL A 136 -12.76 19.63 -7.46
C VAL A 136 -11.67 20.36 -6.69
N ARG A 137 -12.04 21.06 -5.62
CA ARG A 137 -11.12 21.88 -4.82
C ARG A 137 -9.94 21.06 -4.26
N ARG A 138 -10.19 19.85 -3.76
CA ARG A 138 -9.13 18.99 -3.20
C ARG A 138 -8.17 18.47 -4.27
N GLU A 139 -8.61 18.29 -5.51
CA GLU A 139 -7.70 17.97 -6.63
C GLU A 139 -6.83 19.19 -6.97
N GLU A 140 -7.39 20.40 -6.96
CA GLU A 140 -6.63 21.64 -7.12
C GLU A 140 -5.59 21.82 -6.00
N MET A 141 -5.96 21.58 -4.75
CA MET A 141 -5.04 21.66 -3.60
C MET A 141 -3.85 20.70 -3.75
N PHE A 142 -4.09 19.51 -4.33
CA PHE A 142 -3.00 18.59 -4.65
C PHE A 142 -2.08 19.16 -5.73
N ARG A 143 -2.66 19.69 -6.83
CA ARG A 143 -1.92 20.24 -7.97
C ARG A 143 -1.17 21.54 -7.65
N GLN A 144 -1.75 22.42 -6.84
CA GLN A 144 -1.22 23.76 -6.57
C GLN A 144 -0.39 23.80 -5.28
N ASP A 145 -0.90 23.22 -4.20
CA ASP A 145 -0.31 23.35 -2.86
C ASP A 145 0.47 22.09 -2.41
N GLY A 146 0.36 21.00 -3.17
CA GLY A 146 0.90 19.70 -2.80
C GLY A 146 0.19 19.06 -1.61
N ARG A 147 -1.03 19.52 -1.26
CA ARG A 147 -1.84 18.96 -0.17
C ARG A 147 -2.74 17.86 -0.73
N ILE A 148 -2.53 16.62 -0.32
CA ILE A 148 -3.25 15.46 -0.87
C ILE A 148 -3.98 14.67 0.22
N ALA A 149 -5.26 14.41 -0.02
CA ALA A 149 -6.08 13.57 0.84
C ALA A 149 -5.85 12.07 0.59
N PHE A 150 -6.13 11.23 1.60
CA PHE A 150 -5.73 9.82 1.61
C PHE A 150 -6.31 8.97 0.47
N ASP A 151 -7.58 9.14 0.14
CA ASP A 151 -8.28 8.41 -0.94
C ASP A 151 -7.78 8.79 -2.34
N LEU A 152 -7.12 9.95 -2.49
CA LEU A 152 -6.47 10.34 -3.75
C LEU A 152 -5.16 9.58 -3.99
N PHE A 153 -4.62 8.87 -3.00
CA PHE A 153 -3.30 8.24 -3.10
C PHE A 153 -3.27 7.16 -4.20
N ALA A 154 -4.25 6.26 -4.21
CA ALA A 154 -4.28 5.13 -5.14
C ALA A 154 -4.42 5.62 -6.59
N ARG A 155 -5.41 6.48 -6.87
CA ARG A 155 -5.68 7.02 -8.22
C ARG A 155 -4.51 7.82 -8.79
N ASN A 156 -3.87 8.66 -7.98
CA ASN A 156 -2.71 9.41 -8.45
C ASN A 156 -1.47 8.51 -8.58
N SER A 157 -1.35 7.46 -7.77
CA SER A 157 -0.30 6.46 -7.94
C SER A 157 -0.46 5.68 -9.25
N GLU A 158 -1.69 5.31 -9.60
CA GLU A 158 -2.01 4.68 -10.89
C GLU A 158 -1.63 5.58 -12.07
N ALA A 159 -1.99 6.86 -12.01
CA ALA A 159 -1.66 7.83 -13.05
C ALA A 159 -0.15 8.05 -13.27
N LEU A 160 0.71 7.64 -12.32
CA LEU A 160 2.17 7.65 -12.48
C LEU A 160 2.71 6.42 -13.23
N LEU A 161 1.91 5.36 -13.34
CA LEU A 161 2.30 4.06 -13.91
C LEU A 161 1.76 3.84 -15.33
N THR A 162 0.90 4.74 -15.81
CA THR A 162 0.27 4.74 -17.14
C THR A 162 0.82 5.87 -18.00
#